data_AF-A0A1G9LM39-F1
#
_entry.id   AF-A0A1G9LM39-F1
#
_cell.length_a   1.000
_cell.length_b   1.000
_cell.length_c   1.000
_cell.angle_alpha   90.00
_cell.angle_beta   90.00
_cell.angle_gamma   90.00
#
_symmetry.space_group_name_H-M   'P 1'
#
loop_
_entity.id
_entity.type
_entity.pdbx_description
1 polymer ?
#
loop_
_entity_poly.entity_id
_entity_poly.type
_entity_poly.pdbx_seq_one_letter_code
_entity_poly.pdbx_strand_id
1 'polypeptide(L)'
;MNRTERHNLVLRLNNCLETILELEQELEKLDLNRNFLEELELLKDFMQKVEKVQVSEDDVQRIETATGSFLKELKEPLSQLDSSNKLFMRLQ
;
A
#
# COMPACT_ATOMS: atom_id res chain seq x y z
N MET A 1 13.48 -0.87 24.04
CA MET A 1 13.62 -0.22 22.74
C MET A 1 14.11 1.21 22.92
N ASN A 2 15.26 1.55 22.34
CA ASN A 2 15.81 2.89 22.36
C ASN A 2 15.04 3.83 21.40
N ARG A 3 15.25 5.15 21.50
CA ARG A 3 14.50 6.13 20.69
C ARG A 3 14.78 6.00 19.18
N THR A 4 16.00 5.65 18.82
CA THR A 4 16.45 5.47 17.42
C THR A 4 15.84 4.23 16.78
N GLU A 5 15.80 3.11 17.50
CA GLU A 5 15.14 1.87 17.09
C GLU A 5 13.67 2.11 16.80
N ARG A 6 12.95 2.76 17.72
CA ARG A 6 11.54 3.09 17.52
C ARG A 6 11.34 3.99 16.31
N HIS A 7 12.19 5.00 16.14
CA HIS A 7 12.10 5.90 14.99
C HIS A 7 12.31 5.15 13.67
N ASN A 8 13.24 4.19 13.64
CA ASN A 8 13.44 3.33 12.47
C ASN A 8 12.21 2.45 12.17
N LEU A 9 11.59 1.85 13.20
CA LEU A 9 10.36 1.06 13.04
C LEU A 9 9.21 1.89 12.46
N VAL A 10 8.99 3.10 13.01
CA VAL A 10 7.95 4.02 12.53
C VAL A 10 8.21 4.43 11.08
N LEU A 11 9.46 4.72 10.73
CA LEU A 11 9.83 5.09 9.37
C LEU A 11 9.58 3.95 8.37
N ARG A 12 9.97 2.71 8.73
CA ARG A 12 9.70 1.53 7.88
C ARG A 12 8.21 1.28 7.70
N LEU A 13 7.45 1.39 8.79
CA LEU A 13 6.00 1.25 8.75
C LEU A 13 5.36 2.32 7.85
N ASN A 14 5.77 3.59 8.00
CA ASN A 14 5.30 4.69 7.13
C ASN A 14 5.61 4.40 5.67
N ASN A 15 6.85 3.98 5.35
CA ASN A 15 7.21 3.65 3.97
C ASN A 15 6.31 2.55 3.38
N CYS A 16 5.94 1.52 4.17
CA CYS A 16 5.04 0.48 3.70
C CYS A 16 3.63 1.01 3.41
N LEU A 17 3.09 1.81 4.33
CA LEU A 17 1.74 2.38 4.20
C LEU A 17 1.69 3.40 3.05
N GLU A 18 2.70 4.26 2.92
CA GLU A 18 2.84 5.20 1.80
C GLU A 18 2.90 4.46 0.46
N THR A 19 3.69 3.39 0.36
CA THR A 19 3.78 2.58 -0.86
C THR A 19 2.41 2.00 -1.29
N ILE A 20 1.57 1.60 -0.33
CA ILE A 20 0.21 1.12 -0.62
C ILE A 20 -0.69 2.26 -1.10
N LEU A 21 -0.63 3.42 -0.43
CA LEU A 21 -1.46 4.58 -0.74
C LEU A 21 -1.08 5.26 -2.07
N GLU A 22 0.19 5.21 -2.46
CA GLU A 22 0.64 5.69 -3.77
C GLU A 22 -0.05 4.98 -4.93
N LEU A 23 -0.51 3.74 -4.73
CA LEU A 23 -1.20 2.94 -5.74
C LEU A 23 -2.72 3.18 -5.77
N GLU A 24 -3.26 4.02 -4.90
CA GLU A 24 -4.71 4.20 -4.74
C GLU A 24 -5.40 4.54 -6.06
N GLN A 25 -4.84 5.46 -6.85
CA GLN A 25 -5.44 5.87 -8.12
C GLN A 25 -5.45 4.75 -9.16
N GLU A 26 -4.43 3.90 -9.18
CA GLU A 26 -4.37 2.72 -10.02
C GLU A 26 -5.33 1.63 -9.55
N LEU A 27 -5.48 1.48 -8.23
CA LEU A 27 -6.38 0.53 -7.58
C LEU A 27 -7.85 0.88 -7.82
N GLU A 28 -8.21 2.17 -7.81
CA GLU A 28 -9.56 2.63 -8.19
C GLU A 28 -9.94 2.23 -9.63
N LYS A 29 -8.96 2.17 -10.54
CA LYS A 29 -9.20 1.78 -11.95
C LYS A 29 -9.41 0.28 -12.13
N LEU A 30 -9.01 -0.53 -11.16
CA LEU A 30 -9.08 -2.00 -11.23
C LEU A 30 -10.48 -2.56 -10.93
N ASP A 31 -11.50 -1.71 -10.75
CA ASP A 31 -12.86 -2.10 -10.31
C ASP A 31 -12.81 -3.05 -9.11
N LEU A 32 -11.87 -2.78 -8.19
CA LEU A 32 -11.70 -3.56 -6.97
C LEU A 32 -12.94 -3.40 -6.09
N ASN A 33 -13.17 -4.41 -5.25
CA ASN A 33 -14.29 -4.41 -4.31
C ASN A 33 -14.28 -3.10 -3.49
N ARG A 34 -15.43 -2.44 -3.35
CA ARG A 34 -15.60 -1.21 -2.54
C ARG A 34 -15.02 -1.32 -1.14
N ASN A 35 -15.07 -2.52 -0.54
CA ASN A 35 -14.47 -2.78 0.77
C ASN A 35 -12.96 -2.49 0.80
N PHE A 36 -12.26 -2.68 -0.31
CA PHE A 36 -10.82 -2.46 -0.41
C PHE A 36 -10.46 -0.96 -0.38
N LEU A 37 -11.23 -0.11 -1.06
CA LEU A 37 -11.03 1.35 -1.00
C LEU A 37 -11.35 1.89 0.41
N GLU A 38 -12.37 1.34 1.08
CA GLU A 38 -12.65 1.65 2.48
C GLU A 38 -11.49 1.26 3.41
N GLU A 39 -10.84 0.12 3.16
CA GLU A 39 -9.64 -0.30 3.89
C GLU A 39 -8.43 0.64 3.65
N LEU A 40 -8.28 1.22 2.45
CA LEU A 40 -7.26 2.23 2.17
C LEU A 40 -7.50 3.52 2.96
N GLU A 41 -8.74 4.00 3.05
CA GLU A 41 -9.08 5.17 3.87
C GLU A 41 -8.78 4.93 5.36
N LEU A 42 -9.07 3.73 5.88
CA LEU A 42 -8.67 3.34 7.24
C LEU A 42 -7.14 3.36 7.42
N LEU A 43 -6.38 2.96 6.41
CA LEU A 43 -4.92 3.05 6.41
C LEU A 43 -4.42 4.51 6.52
N LYS A 44 -5.02 5.44 5.77
CA LYS A 44 -4.70 6.88 5.84
C LYS A 44 -4.93 7.45 7.23
N ASP A 45 -6.08 7.13 7.83
CA ASP A 45 -6.42 7.54 9.19
C ASP A 45 -5.46 6.96 10.23
N PHE A 46 -4.97 5.74 9.99
CA PHE A 46 -3.98 5.10 10.85
C PHE A 46 -2.60 5.77 10.73
N MET A 47 -2.17 6.17 9.54
CA MET A 47 -0.90 6.89 9.34
C MET A 47 -0.81 8.18 10.18
N GLN A 48 -1.92 8.91 10.35
CA GLN A 48 -1.95 10.11 11.19
C GLN A 48 -1.69 9.82 12.69
N LYS A 49 -1.83 8.57 13.10
CA LYS A 49 -1.73 8.13 14.50
C LYS A 49 -0.49 7.28 14.77
N VAL A 50 0.23 6.87 13.73
CA VAL A 50 1.35 5.90 13.80
C VAL A 50 2.45 6.32 14.78
N GLU A 51 2.76 7.61 14.88
CA GLU A 51 3.77 8.11 15.84
C GLU A 51 3.40 7.85 17.31
N LYS A 52 2.10 7.65 17.59
CA LYS A 52 1.56 7.39 18.93
C LYS A 52 1.36 5.91 19.21
N VAL A 53 1.53 5.05 18.21
CA VAL A 53 1.33 3.60 18.34
C VAL A 53 2.62 2.96 18.87
N GLN A 54 2.44 2.01 19.79
CA GLN A 54 3.53 1.16 20.23
C GLN A 54 3.80 0.13 19.14
N VAL A 55 4.96 0.22 18.49
CA VAL A 55 5.37 -0.67 17.41
C VAL A 55 6.49 -1.60 17.86
N SER A 56 6.41 -2.87 17.46
CA SER A 56 7.47 -3.86 17.62
C SER A 56 8.07 -4.24 16.26
N GLU A 57 9.29 -4.78 16.27
CA GLU A 57 9.96 -5.27 15.05
C GLU A 57 9.12 -6.33 14.34
N ASP A 58 8.57 -7.30 15.09
CA ASP A 58 7.76 -8.38 14.54
C ASP A 58 6.49 -7.86 13.85
N ASP A 59 5.88 -6.79 14.38
CA ASP A 59 4.74 -6.15 13.74
C ASP A 59 5.14 -5.50 12.41
N VAL A 60 6.24 -4.73 12.43
CA VAL A 60 6.75 -4.06 11.24
C VAL A 60 7.12 -5.07 10.16
N GLN A 61 7.81 -6.16 10.52
CA GLN A 61 8.20 -7.20 9.58
C GLN A 61 6.99 -7.92 8.95
N ARG A 62 5.91 -8.12 9.73
CA ARG A 62 4.66 -8.67 9.21
C ARG A 62 4.02 -7.72 8.20
N ILE A 63 3.98 -6.42 8.49
CA ILE A 63 3.44 -5.40 7.58
C ILE A 63 4.31 -5.30 6.31
N GLU A 64 5.64 -5.29 6.43
CA GLU A 64 6.55 -5.31 5.28
C GLU A 64 6.32 -6.52 4.38
N THR A 65 6.19 -7.71 4.98
CA THR A 65 5.94 -8.95 4.24
C THR A 65 4.59 -8.92 3.53
N ALA A 66 3.53 -8.48 4.23
CA ALA A 66 2.19 -8.35 3.65
C ALA A 66 2.17 -7.33 2.50
N THR A 67 2.85 -6.19 2.68
CA THR A 67 3.01 -5.16 1.64
C THR A 67 3.72 -5.73 0.42
N GLY A 68 4.83 -6.46 0.61
CA GLY A 68 5.55 -7.11 -0.48
C GLY A 68 4.72 -8.14 -1.25
N SER A 69 3.92 -8.95 -0.56
CA SER A 69 2.99 -9.90 -1.19
C SER A 69 1.89 -9.19 -1.97
N PHE A 70 1.27 -8.17 -1.37
CA PHE A 70 0.26 -7.34 -2.01
C PHE A 70 0.77 -6.71 -3.32
N LEU A 71 1.94 -6.07 -3.29
CA LEU A 71 2.56 -5.48 -4.48
C LEU A 71 2.85 -6.52 -5.57
N LYS A 72 3.24 -7.74 -5.17
CA LYS A 72 3.49 -8.83 -6.11
C LYS A 72 2.21 -9.29 -6.80
N GLU A 73 1.11 -9.37 -6.06
CA GLU A 73 -0.21 -9.75 -6.59
C GLU A 73 -0.77 -8.69 -7.53
N LEU A 74 -0.50 -7.41 -7.29
CA LEU A 74 -0.95 -6.31 -8.14
C LEU A 74 -0.22 -6.16 -9.48
N LYS A 75 1.01 -6.68 -9.60
CA LYS A 75 1.81 -6.52 -10.84
C LYS A 75 1.05 -6.95 -12.09
N GLU A 76 0.39 -8.11 -12.01
CA GLU A 76 -0.33 -8.69 -13.14
C GLU A 76 -1.60 -7.88 -13.49
N PRO A 77 -2.54 -7.62 -12.54
CA PRO A 77 -3.70 -6.76 -12.78
C PRO A 77 -3.34 -5.37 -13.35
N LEU A 78 -2.34 -4.70 -12.80
CA LEU A 78 -1.93 -3.36 -13.25
C LEU A 78 -1.36 -3.39 -14.67
N SER A 79 -0.60 -4.41 -15.03
CA SER A 79 -0.07 -4.57 -16.39
C SER A 79 -1.16 -4.79 -17.46
N GLN A 80 -2.27 -5.41 -17.07
CA GLN A 80 -3.41 -5.66 -17.95
C GLN A 80 -4.22 -4.38 -18.21
N LEU A 81 -4.34 -3.48 -17.21
CA LEU A 81 -4.93 -2.15 -17.39
C LEU A 81 -4.14 -1.31 -18.40
N ASP A 82 -2.81 -1.28 -18.27
CA ASP A 82 -1.93 -0.55 -19.19
C ASP A 82 -2.01 -1.07 -20.63
N SER A 83 -2.14 -2.39 -20.78
CA SER A 83 -2.24 -3.04 -22.10
C SER A 83 -3.58 -2.79 -22.78
N SER A 84 -4.67 -2.77 -22.01
CA SER A 84 -6.03 -2.49 -22.50
C SER A 84 -6.15 -1.04 -23.01
N ASN A 85 -5.57 -0.08 -22.29
CA ASN A 85 -5.52 1.32 -22.72
C ASN A 85 -4.72 1.51 -24.03
N LYS A 86 -3.61 0.78 -24.20
CA LYS A 86 -2.79 0.85 -25.43
C LYS A 86 -3.48 0.24 -26.65
N LEU A 87 -4.31 -0.80 -26.47
CA LEU A 87 -5.11 -1.39 -27.55
C LEU A 87 -6.21 -0.43 -28.02
N PHE A 88 -6.88 0.27 -27.09
CA PHE A 88 -7.92 1.24 -27.44
C PHE A 88 -7.38 2.44 -28.22
N MET A 89 -6.21 2.98 -27.83
CA MET A 89 -5.59 4.10 -28.57
C MET A 89 -5.05 3.72 -29.96
N ARG A 90 -4.79 2.43 -30.22
CA ARG A 90 -4.30 1.95 -31.52
C ARG A 90 -5.42 1.69 -32.53
N LEU A 91 -6.69 1.70 -32.08
CA LEU A 91 -7.87 1.42 -32.91
C LEU A 91 -8.63 2.70 -33.32
N GLN A 92 -8.10 3.89 -33.01
CA GLN A 92 -8.57 5.20 -33.50
C GLN A 92 -7.62 5.75 -34.56
#